data_AF-A0A2E5P3H2-F1
#
_entry.id   AF-A0A2E5P3H2-F1
#
_cell.length_a   1.000
_cell.length_b   1.000
_cell.length_c   1.000
_cell.angle_alpha   90.00
_cell.angle_beta   90.00
_cell.angle_gamma   90.00
#
_symmetry.space_group_name_H-M   'P 1'
#
loop_
_entity.id
_entity.type
_entity.pdbx_description
1 polymer ?
#
loop_
_entity_poly.entity_id
_entity_poly.type
_entity_poly.pdbx_seq_one_letter_code
_entity_poly.pdbx_strand_id
1 'polypeptide(L)'
;MTPIRTDFLAVLVLAAGACGGAVDTTAPVPIPAPTTASEAAASELGSAADARGAAVPDELGFEATLIGGDMLHGADLAGQDVLFWFWTPT
;
A
#
# COMPACT_ATOMS: atom_id res chain seq x y z
N MET A 1 -54.60 -8.67 6.58
CA MET A 1 -53.95 -9.36 5.44
C MET A 1 -54.00 -8.41 4.25
N THR A 2 -52.90 -7.72 3.97
CA THR A 2 -52.76 -6.80 2.82
C THR A 2 -51.35 -7.04 2.27
N PRO A 3 -51.20 -7.30 0.95
CA PRO A 3 -50.10 -8.11 0.44
C PRO A 3 -48.78 -7.35 0.28
N ILE A 4 -47.70 -8.11 0.55
CA ILE A 4 -46.31 -7.83 0.23
C ILE A 4 -46.21 -7.55 -1.28
N ARG A 5 -45.82 -6.33 -1.66
CA ARG A 5 -45.47 -6.00 -3.05
C ARG A 5 -44.04 -6.45 -3.32
N THR A 6 -43.95 -7.73 -3.64
CA THR A 6 -42.85 -8.42 -4.29
C THR A 6 -42.70 -7.88 -5.72
N ASP A 7 -42.22 -6.66 -5.90
CA ASP A 7 -42.29 -5.98 -7.21
C ASP A 7 -41.02 -5.22 -7.62
N PHE A 8 -39.85 -5.57 -7.09
CA PHE A 8 -38.61 -4.98 -7.60
C PHE A 8 -37.41 -5.94 -7.57
N LEU A 9 -37.65 -7.17 -8.02
CA LEU A 9 -36.61 -8.17 -8.23
C LEU A 9 -36.75 -8.73 -9.65
N ALA A 10 -36.50 -7.91 -10.67
CA ALA A 10 -36.28 -8.41 -12.02
C ALA A 10 -35.61 -7.36 -12.93
N VAL A 11 -34.56 -7.80 -13.62
CA VAL A 11 -34.08 -7.29 -14.92
C VAL A 11 -33.16 -6.05 -14.89
N LEU A 12 -31.85 -6.27 -14.96
CA LEU A 12 -31.13 -6.07 -16.23
C LEU A 12 -29.76 -6.78 -16.23
N VAL A 13 -29.78 -7.99 -16.78
CA VAL A 13 -28.59 -8.72 -17.23
C VAL A 13 -28.35 -8.34 -18.71
N LEU A 14 -27.08 -8.38 -19.12
CA LEU A 14 -26.51 -8.32 -20.49
C LEU A 14 -26.08 -6.95 -21.03
N ALA A 15 -24.76 -6.73 -21.02
CA ALA A 15 -24.01 -6.40 -22.24
C ALA A 15 -22.52 -6.77 -22.07
N ALA A 16 -22.13 -7.95 -22.57
CA ALA A 16 -20.75 -8.23 -22.91
C ALA A 16 -20.39 -7.41 -24.16
N GLY A 17 -19.73 -6.28 -23.98
CA GLY A 17 -19.09 -5.51 -25.04
C GLY A 17 -17.63 -5.93 -25.18
N ALA A 18 -17.37 -6.84 -26.12
CA ALA A 18 -16.03 -7.06 -26.67
C ALA A 18 -15.75 -6.06 -27.80
N CYS A 19 -14.46 -5.81 -28.06
CA CYS A 19 -13.88 -4.91 -29.09
C CYS A 19 -13.96 -3.41 -28.72
N GLY A 20 -12.87 -2.65 -28.58
CA GLY A 20 -11.58 -2.70 -29.27
C GLY A 20 -11.38 -1.32 -29.89
N GLY A 21 -10.41 -0.53 -29.41
CA GLY A 21 -10.17 0.81 -29.97
C GLY A 21 -9.08 1.60 -29.25
N ALA A 22 -7.97 1.80 -29.98
CA ALA A 22 -6.86 2.73 -29.74
C ALA A 22 -6.01 2.49 -28.47
N VAL A 23 -4.92 1.74 -28.69
CA VAL A 23 -3.65 1.99 -28.00
C VAL A 23 -3.23 3.42 -28.33
N ASP A 24 -3.41 4.33 -27.38
CA ASP A 24 -2.54 5.50 -27.27
C ASP A 24 -1.26 5.00 -26.60
N THR A 25 -0.25 4.65 -27.41
CA THR A 25 1.12 4.48 -26.94
C THR A 25 1.64 5.85 -26.52
N THR A 26 1.18 6.34 -25.38
CA THR A 26 2.05 7.17 -24.55
C THR A 26 3.04 6.20 -23.92
N ALA A 27 4.27 6.23 -24.43
CA ALA A 27 5.37 5.50 -23.81
C ALA A 27 5.34 5.75 -22.29
N PRO A 28 5.45 4.72 -21.43
CA PRO A 28 5.61 4.94 -20.00
C PRO A 28 6.78 5.90 -19.79
N VAL A 29 6.53 7.02 -19.11
CA VAL A 29 7.63 7.82 -18.57
C VAL A 29 8.43 6.86 -17.68
N PRO A 30 9.73 6.66 -17.91
CA PRO A 30 10.52 5.81 -17.04
C PRO A 30 10.49 6.41 -15.64
N ILE A 31 9.80 5.73 -14.72
CA ILE A 31 9.94 5.99 -13.29
C ILE A 31 11.37 5.60 -12.96
N PRO A 32 12.22 6.51 -12.44
CA PRO A 32 13.55 6.13 -12.01
C PRO A 32 13.40 5.03 -10.97
N ALA A 33 14.01 3.87 -11.23
CA ALA A 33 14.12 2.81 -10.23
C ALA A 33 14.81 3.41 -8.99
N PRO A 34 14.41 3.03 -7.77
CA PRO A 34 15.13 3.45 -6.58
C PRO A 34 16.58 2.99 -6.72
N THR A 35 17.51 3.95 -6.78
CA THR A 35 18.93 3.66 -6.70
C THR A 35 19.19 3.09 -5.31
N THR A 36 19.42 1.78 -5.24
CA THR A 36 19.95 1.15 -4.03
C THR A 36 21.37 1.68 -3.83
N ALA A 37 21.52 2.69 -2.98
CA ALA A 37 22.82 3.03 -2.42
C ALA A 37 23.23 1.88 -1.51
N SER A 38 24.17 1.06 -1.96
CA SER A 38 24.83 0.07 -1.12
C SER A 38 25.79 0.82 -0.21
N GLU A 39 25.32 1.27 0.95
CA GLU A 39 26.20 1.77 2.00
C GLU A 39 27.00 0.59 2.58
N ALA A 40 28.32 0.75 2.57
CA ALA A 40 29.25 -0.23 3.11
C ALA A 40 29.09 -0.29 4.63
N ALA A 41 28.98 -1.52 5.14
CA ALA A 41 28.81 -1.84 6.55
C ALA A 41 29.90 -1.19 7.44
N ALA A 42 29.45 -0.40 8.41
CA ALA A 42 30.21 -0.15 9.63
C ALA A 42 29.68 -1.10 10.72
N SER A 43 30.40 -2.19 10.93
CA SER A 43 30.20 -3.06 12.11
C SER A 43 30.64 -2.33 13.35
N GLU A 44 29.77 -2.17 14.36
CA GLU A 44 30.15 -2.24 15.78
C GLU A 44 29.05 -2.94 16.61
N LEU A 45 29.51 -3.83 17.50
CA LEU A 45 28.75 -4.77 18.31
C LEU A 45 27.80 -4.10 19.31
N GLY A 46 26.56 -4.59 19.38
CA GLY A 46 25.60 -4.27 20.45
C GLY A 46 24.68 -5.45 20.75
N SER A 47 25.14 -6.33 21.65
CA SER A 47 24.41 -7.32 22.47
C SER A 47 23.08 -7.90 21.94
N ALA A 48 23.14 -9.15 21.49
CA ALA A 48 21.97 -10.01 21.30
C ALA A 48 21.21 -10.23 22.62
N ALA A 49 19.96 -9.78 22.66
CA ALA A 49 18.92 -10.30 23.55
C ALA A 49 17.70 -10.63 22.69
N ASP A 50 17.57 -11.91 22.38
CA ASP A 50 16.39 -12.65 21.92
C ASP A 50 15.18 -11.84 21.41
N ALA A 51 15.05 -11.75 20.09
CA ALA A 51 13.74 -11.73 19.45
C ALA A 51 13.88 -12.42 18.09
N ARG A 52 13.16 -13.53 17.89
CA ARG A 52 12.88 -14.03 16.53
C ARG A 52 11.88 -13.11 15.82
N GLY A 53 12.10 -11.80 15.90
CA GLY A 53 11.47 -10.79 15.07
C GLY A 53 12.41 -10.51 13.91
N ALA A 54 11.87 -10.30 12.71
CA ALA A 54 12.67 -9.76 11.62
C ALA A 54 13.37 -8.49 12.13
N ALA A 55 14.66 -8.31 11.78
CA ALA A 55 15.35 -7.07 12.09
C ALA A 55 14.54 -5.91 11.49
N VAL A 56 14.15 -4.96 12.33
CA VAL A 56 13.42 -3.76 11.90
C VAL A 56 14.43 -2.83 11.21
N PRO A 57 14.23 -2.45 9.94
CA PRO A 57 15.09 -1.48 9.27
C PRO A 57 15.01 -0.09 9.94
N ASP A 58 16.11 0.66 9.92
CA ASP A 58 16.18 2.00 10.52
C ASP A 58 15.15 2.96 9.88
N GLU A 59 14.82 2.75 8.60
CA GLU A 59 13.79 3.53 7.88
C GLU A 59 12.39 3.39 8.50
N LEU A 60 12.13 2.29 9.21
CA LEU A 60 10.88 2.04 9.93
C LEU A 60 10.94 2.50 11.39
N GLY A 61 12.05 3.11 11.82
CA GLY A 61 12.25 3.66 13.17
C GLY A 61 11.52 4.99 13.42
N PHE A 62 10.28 5.14 12.93
CA PHE A 62 9.48 6.35 13.12
C PHE A 62 8.20 6.09 13.90
N GLU A 63 7.65 7.17 14.46
CA GLU A 63 6.31 7.20 15.04
C GLU A 63 5.52 8.35 14.42
N ALA A 64 4.25 8.12 14.13
CA ALA A 64 3.38 9.12 13.53
C ALA A 64 1.96 9.05 14.11
N THR A 65 1.39 10.20 14.42
CA THR A 65 -0.03 10.29 14.76
C THR A 65 -0.88 10.33 13.48
N LEU A 66 -1.83 9.40 13.37
CA LEU A 66 -2.76 9.32 12.25
C LEU A 66 -3.85 10.39 12.35
N ILE A 67 -4.47 10.68 11.22
CA ILE A 67 -5.73 11.44 11.19
C ILE A 67 -6.78 10.61 11.95
N GLY A 68 -7.19 11.10 13.13
CA GLY A 68 -8.03 10.35 14.07
C GLY A 68 -7.41 10.21 15.46
N GLY A 69 -6.10 10.43 15.60
CA GLY A 69 -5.39 10.49 16.88
C GLY A 69 -4.67 9.20 17.28
N ASP A 70 -4.84 8.11 16.53
CA ASP A 70 -4.12 6.86 16.77
C ASP A 70 -2.62 7.01 16.47
N MET A 71 -1.79 6.18 17.12
CA MET A 71 -0.35 6.14 16.90
C MET A 71 0.01 5.01 15.91
N LEU A 72 0.79 5.34 14.90
CA LEU A 72 1.47 4.40 14.02
C LEU A 72 2.93 4.27 14.45
N HIS A 73 3.36 3.05 14.78
CA HIS A 73 4.78 2.72 14.93
C HIS A 73 5.28 2.08 13.63
N GLY A 74 6.27 2.68 12.97
CA GLY A 74 6.81 2.17 11.71
C GLY A 74 7.35 0.75 11.83
N ALA A 75 7.88 0.38 13.02
CA ALA A 75 8.40 -0.94 13.31
C ALA A 75 7.37 -2.07 13.13
N ASP A 76 6.09 -1.79 13.35
CA ASP A 76 5.01 -2.77 13.16
C ASP A 76 4.83 -3.15 11.67
N LEU A 77 5.35 -2.34 10.75
CA LEU A 77 5.31 -2.57 9.30
C LEU A 77 6.49 -3.43 8.81
N ALA A 78 7.43 -3.82 9.68
CA ALA A 78 8.59 -4.61 9.28
C ALA A 78 8.18 -5.96 8.67
N GLY A 79 8.71 -6.26 7.48
CA GLY A 79 8.39 -7.48 6.73
C GLY A 79 7.06 -7.45 5.99
N GLN A 80 6.32 -6.33 6.01
CA GLN A 80 5.12 -6.14 5.21
C GLN A 80 5.45 -5.43 3.88
N ASP A 81 4.66 -5.71 2.83
CA ASP A 81 4.75 -5.00 1.55
C ASP A 81 3.91 -3.71 1.61
N VAL A 82 4.56 -2.57 1.77
CA VAL A 82 3.92 -1.27 2.08
C VAL A 82 4.49 -0.16 1.18
N LEU A 83 3.62 0.73 0.71
CA LEU A 83 3.96 1.94 -0.06
C LEU A 83 3.54 3.20 0.72
N PHE A 84 4.47 4.13 0.92
CA PHE A 84 4.18 5.45 1.48
C PHE A 84 3.94 6.48 0.36
N TRP A 85 2.77 7.11 0.36
CA TRP A 85 2.43 8.21 -0.57
C TRP A 85 2.43 9.55 0.17
N PHE A 86 3.44 10.37 -0.13
CA PHE A 86 3.55 11.73 0.40
C PHE A 86 2.86 12.71 -0.53
N TRP A 87 2.02 13.56 0.04
CA TRP A 87 1.22 14.56 -0.69
C TRP A 87 1.07 15.83 0.15
N THR A 88 0.63 16.91 -0.48
CA THR A 88 0.39 18.20 0.17
C THR A 88 -1.02 18.70 -0.16
N PRO A 89 -1.81 19.19 0.81
CA PRO A 89 -3.08 19.85 0.54
C PRO A 89 -2.89 21.11 -0.32
N THR A 90 -3.93 21.45 -1.08
CA THR A 90 -4.04 22.73 -1.83
C THR A 90 -4.75 23.79 -1.01
#